data_AF-A0A9C5ZPG2-F1
#
_entry.id   AF-A0A9C5ZPG2-F1
#
_cell.length_a   1.000
_cell.length_b   1.000
_cell.length_c   1.000
_cell.angle_alpha   90.00
_cell.angle_beta   90.00
_cell.angle_gamma   90.00
#
_symmetry.space_group_name_H-M   'P 1'
#
loop_
_entity.id
_entity.type
_entity.pdbx_description
1 polymer ?
#
loop_
_entity_poly.entity_id
_entity_poly.type
_entity_poly.pdbx_seq_one_letter_code
_entity_poly.pdbx_strand_id
1 'polypeptide(L)'
;MAMLRRLTTRTTTTAGANPPRTLQKFQNCIAFLIPSWHNLTQKKSTQVDAIDCFTNELVLRRCKKWEELKENVCQSLNQKDSSVSCSTTNLRESMHMMSKAIKTDFEALRSPKLVLDIRSLSQAQLDNLLISTVEIKNKLDFLYLVQQCIRWQYLPSNEVLIASLKYLSTLSAVQQIESFLEICKQQKHPLLEAYTDFAPFKAMALWRHGRSDMALTTLHQGYDKALQALHHQALHGHHQELLQHIQGYDSSNLMASNGNGKRMIRAAFRTIIEETLIKKSEAVLVSLMEIAHAIYSKHNDIFVIACVWKQCFASEWFCDQKSATDLFESNVDLQQLVAKKSGSLVTSFLSHNNLDAVHRIIELFLQYKEREACFNCLSLLFGYHHHHKDLRACAEIVKSCNELSMPLNETQNEQFLYLFLNQE
;
A
#
# COMPACT_ATOMS: atom_id res chain seq x y z
N MET A 1 36.15 -40.00 8.19
CA MET A 1 35.17 -41.06 7.85
C MET A 1 35.37 -42.23 8.78
N ALA A 2 34.27 -42.80 9.29
CA ALA A 2 34.15 -43.95 10.19
C ALA A 2 34.70 -43.80 11.62
N MET A 3 33.80 -43.48 12.58
CA MET A 3 33.70 -44.25 13.84
C MET A 3 32.29 -44.14 14.45
N LEU A 4 31.56 -45.23 14.27
CA LEU A 4 30.69 -45.94 15.22
C LEU A 4 29.48 -45.27 15.92
N ARG A 5 28.32 -45.78 15.49
CA ARG A 5 27.01 -45.86 16.16
C ARG A 5 27.03 -46.68 17.47
N ARG A 6 25.91 -46.55 18.20
CA ARG A 6 25.20 -47.48 19.15
C ARG A 6 25.56 -47.30 20.63
N LEU A 7 24.64 -47.22 21.61
CA LEU A 7 23.23 -47.62 21.80
C LEU A 7 22.60 -46.76 22.95
N THR A 8 21.45 -46.12 22.74
CA THR A 8 20.10 -46.40 23.33
C THR A 8 19.99 -46.60 24.85
N THR A 9 19.20 -45.75 25.51
CA THR A 9 18.04 -46.14 26.36
C THR A 9 17.09 -44.95 26.52
N ARG A 10 15.79 -45.27 26.59
CA ARG A 10 14.62 -44.41 26.46
C ARG A 10 13.87 -44.49 27.80
N THR A 11 13.49 -43.37 28.43
CA THR A 11 12.20 -43.15 29.14
C THR A 11 12.15 -41.81 29.92
N THR A 12 11.29 -40.91 29.42
CA THR A 12 10.23 -40.11 30.09
C THR A 12 10.46 -39.31 31.40
N THR A 13 10.00 -38.05 31.30
CA THR A 13 9.34 -37.15 32.30
C THR A 13 10.17 -36.42 33.36
N THR A 14 10.53 -35.15 33.12
CA THR A 14 9.78 -33.94 33.56
C THR A 14 10.61 -32.70 33.21
N ALA A 15 10.01 -31.81 32.42
CA ALA A 15 10.63 -30.59 31.92
C ALA A 15 10.44 -29.44 32.93
N GLY A 16 11.55 -28.97 33.48
CA GLY A 16 11.68 -27.66 34.14
C GLY A 16 12.90 -26.96 33.54
N ALA A 17 12.77 -26.47 32.30
CA ALA A 17 13.85 -25.82 31.58
C ALA A 17 13.94 -24.35 31.99
N ASN A 18 14.77 -24.08 33.00
CA ASN A 18 15.46 -22.78 33.09
C ASN A 18 16.59 -22.79 32.06
N PRO A 19 16.82 -21.69 31.32
CA PRO A 19 17.92 -21.63 30.36
C PRO A 19 19.27 -21.81 31.10
N PRO A 20 20.26 -22.47 30.49
CA PRO A 20 21.50 -22.81 31.17
C PRO A 20 22.32 -21.54 31.46
N ARG A 21 22.66 -21.34 32.74
CA ARG A 21 23.49 -20.24 33.29
C ARG A 21 24.82 -19.98 32.56
N THR A 22 25.25 -20.87 31.68
CA THR A 22 26.46 -20.73 30.85
C THR A 22 26.28 -19.78 29.67
N LEU A 23 25.10 -19.71 29.04
CA LEU A 23 24.83 -18.76 27.95
C LEU A 23 24.74 -17.31 28.44
N GLN A 24 24.13 -17.11 29.61
CA GLN A 24 24.02 -15.79 30.25
C GLN A 24 25.40 -15.22 30.67
N LYS A 25 26.36 -16.09 31.00
CA LYS A 25 27.75 -15.70 31.28
C LYS A 25 28.50 -15.28 30.02
N PHE A 26 28.24 -15.93 28.87
CA PHE A 26 28.84 -15.55 27.59
C PHE A 26 28.33 -14.17 27.11
N GLN A 27 27.03 -13.91 27.28
CA GLN A 27 26.40 -12.62 26.98
C GLN A 27 27.01 -11.45 27.76
N ASN A 28 27.40 -11.67 29.02
CA ASN A 28 28.09 -10.66 29.84
C ASN A 28 29.56 -10.42 29.42
N CYS A 29 30.20 -11.37 28.74
CA CYS A 29 31.58 -11.22 28.26
C CYS A 29 31.72 -10.38 26.97
N ILE A 30 30.62 -10.14 26.25
CA ILE A 30 30.62 -9.34 25.00
C ILE A 30 30.92 -7.85 25.28
N ALA A 31 30.70 -7.38 26.51
CA ALA A 31 31.05 -6.01 26.93
C ALA A 31 32.55 -5.68 26.79
N PHE A 32 33.42 -6.70 26.66
CA PHE A 32 34.86 -6.53 26.51
C PHE A 32 35.32 -6.29 25.06
N LEU A 33 34.48 -6.60 24.05
CA LEU A 33 34.84 -6.52 22.63
C LEU A 33 34.55 -5.17 21.97
N ILE A 34 33.88 -4.25 22.68
CA ILE A 34 33.53 -2.91 22.18
C ILE A 34 34.24 -1.88 23.08
N PRO A 35 35.27 -1.16 22.60
CA PRO A 35 35.86 -0.07 23.37
C PRO A 35 34.79 0.98 23.67
N SER A 36 34.57 1.26 24.96
CA SER A 36 33.68 2.32 25.42
C SER A 36 34.17 3.67 24.89
N TRP A 37 33.44 4.27 23.96
CA TRP A 37 33.61 5.66 23.54
C TRP A 37 32.94 6.61 24.54
N HIS A 38 33.44 6.61 25.78
CA HIS A 38 33.33 7.77 26.65
C HIS A 38 34.73 8.37 26.74
N ASN A 39 34.88 9.63 26.35
CA ASN A 39 36.10 10.44 26.29
C ASN A 39 36.79 10.51 24.92
N LEU A 40 36.14 11.17 23.96
CA LEU A 40 36.85 12.05 23.02
C LEU A 40 36.10 13.38 22.86
N THR A 41 36.60 14.35 23.62
CA THR A 41 36.73 15.77 23.24
C THR A 41 35.50 16.49 22.70
N GLN A 42 34.89 17.26 23.62
CA GLN A 42 34.47 18.63 23.34
C GLN A 42 35.47 19.34 22.41
N LYS A 43 35.14 19.43 21.12
CA LYS A 43 35.62 20.51 20.25
C LYS A 43 34.38 21.18 19.67
N LYS A 44 34.13 22.40 20.13
CA LYS A 44 33.10 23.31 19.63
C LYS A 44 33.15 23.34 18.10
N SER A 45 32.09 22.88 17.45
CA SER A 45 31.88 23.04 16.02
C SER A 45 30.69 23.97 15.82
N THR A 46 30.93 25.27 15.90
CA THR A 46 29.95 26.31 15.57
C THR A 46 29.44 26.24 14.13
N GLN A 47 30.08 25.44 13.26
CA GLN A 47 29.71 25.27 11.86
C GLN A 47 28.73 24.11 11.63
N VAL A 48 28.79 23.05 12.44
CA VAL A 48 27.81 21.94 12.40
C VAL A 48 26.51 22.38 13.06
N ASP A 49 26.58 23.09 14.20
CA ASP A 49 25.40 23.68 14.84
C ASP A 49 24.69 24.69 13.94
N ALA A 50 25.41 25.44 13.10
CA ALA A 50 24.79 26.38 12.15
C ALA A 50 24.07 25.67 11.00
N ILE A 51 24.61 24.55 10.52
CA ILE A 51 23.97 23.72 9.50
C ILE A 51 22.77 22.99 10.09
N ASP A 52 22.87 22.45 11.31
CA ASP A 52 21.75 21.82 12.01
C ASP A 52 20.67 22.84 12.36
N CYS A 53 21.03 24.06 12.74
CA CYS A 53 20.08 25.15 12.99
C CYS A 53 19.41 25.61 11.68
N PHE A 54 20.14 25.70 10.57
CA PHE A 54 19.57 26.00 9.26
C PHE A 54 18.66 24.88 8.75
N THR A 55 19.03 23.62 8.95
CA THR A 55 18.23 22.45 8.56
C THR A 55 16.95 22.38 9.40
N ASN A 56 17.06 22.61 10.71
CA ASN A 56 15.91 22.75 11.60
C ASN A 56 15.03 23.95 11.23
N GLU A 57 15.61 25.10 10.85
CA GLU A 57 14.84 26.26 10.41
C GLU A 57 14.10 25.99 9.10
N LEU A 58 14.74 25.32 8.13
CA LEU A 58 14.12 24.90 6.87
C LEU A 58 12.99 23.89 7.11
N VAL A 59 13.23 22.92 7.97
CA VAL A 59 12.23 21.93 8.39
C VAL A 59 11.06 22.61 9.10
N LEU A 60 11.31 23.51 10.04
CA LEU A 60 10.27 24.26 10.75
C LEU A 60 9.48 25.17 9.81
N ARG A 61 10.13 25.85 8.85
CA ARG A 61 9.44 26.64 7.81
C ARG A 61 8.56 25.75 6.93
N ARG A 62 9.02 24.54 6.60
CA ARG A 62 8.21 23.57 5.85
C ARG A 62 7.05 23.02 6.67
N CYS A 63 7.25 22.68 7.94
CA CYS A 63 6.21 22.26 8.87
C CYS A 63 5.17 23.37 9.09
N LYS A 64 5.60 24.63 9.20
CA LYS A 64 4.68 25.77 9.31
C LYS A 64 3.84 25.95 8.04
N LYS A 65 4.47 25.86 6.87
CA LYS A 65 3.75 25.89 5.59
C LYS A 65 2.76 24.74 5.46
N TRP A 66 3.10 23.57 5.99
CA TRP A 66 2.21 22.41 6.07
C TRP A 66 0.99 22.67 6.96
N GLU A 67 1.17 23.26 8.14
CA GLU A 67 0.05 23.63 9.01
C GLU A 67 -0.84 24.69 8.37
N GLU A 68 -0.26 25.71 7.71
CA GLU A 68 -1.01 26.73 6.97
C GLU A 68 -1.81 26.13 5.81
N LEU A 69 -1.25 25.16 5.07
CA LEU A 69 -1.96 24.43 4.00
C LEU A 69 -3.12 23.59 4.55
N LYS A 70 -2.89 22.90 5.66
CA LYS A 70 -3.90 22.09 6.34
C LYS A 70 -5.07 22.96 6.82
N GLU A 71 -4.79 24.11 7.45
CA GLU A 71 -5.83 25.03 7.92
C GLU A 71 -6.64 25.64 6.78
N ASN A 72 -5.98 26.05 5.69
CA ASN A 72 -6.65 26.66 4.54
C ASN A 72 -7.59 25.67 3.82
N VAL A 73 -7.21 24.39 3.71
CA VAL A 73 -8.09 23.36 3.12
C VAL A 73 -9.28 23.05 4.04
N CYS A 74 -9.06 22.94 5.36
CA CYS A 74 -10.15 22.80 6.33
C CYS A 74 -11.18 23.96 6.24
N GLN A 75 -10.72 25.19 6.02
CA GLN A 75 -11.61 26.35 5.85
C GLN A 75 -12.38 26.33 4.53
N SER A 76 -11.76 25.86 3.44
CA SER A 76 -12.42 25.75 2.12
C SER A 76 -13.53 24.70 2.07
N LEU A 77 -13.48 23.68 2.94
CA LEU A 77 -14.51 22.64 3.00
C LEU A 77 -15.72 23.10 3.83
N ASN A 78 -15.50 23.84 4.92
CA ASN A 78 -16.59 24.39 5.74
C ASN A 78 -17.41 25.49 5.04
N GLN A 79 -16.87 26.14 4.01
CA GLN A 79 -17.63 27.13 3.20
C GLN A 79 -18.49 26.50 2.10
N LYS A 80 -18.33 25.21 1.77
CA LYS A 80 -19.11 24.55 0.71
C LYS A 80 -20.50 24.08 1.13
N ASP A 81 -20.85 24.19 2.41
CA ASP A 81 -22.16 23.81 2.94
C ASP A 81 -23.19 24.96 2.94
N SER A 82 -22.90 26.10 2.31
CA SER A 82 -23.91 27.13 2.06
C SER A 82 -23.86 27.69 0.64
N SER A 83 -24.88 27.30 -0.13
CA SER A 83 -25.31 27.85 -1.43
C SER A 83 -24.44 27.55 -2.67
N VAL A 84 -24.75 26.46 -3.37
CA VAL A 84 -24.66 26.43 -4.85
C VAL A 84 -25.90 25.73 -5.41
N SER A 85 -26.79 26.53 -5.98
CA SER A 85 -27.90 26.04 -6.82
C SER A 85 -27.34 25.42 -8.09
N CYS A 86 -27.68 24.17 -8.36
CA CYS A 86 -27.33 23.48 -9.59
C CYS A 86 -28.25 23.94 -10.73
N SER A 87 -27.74 24.83 -11.59
CA SER A 87 -28.39 25.21 -12.84
C SER A 87 -28.17 24.10 -13.87
N THR A 88 -29.22 23.33 -14.13
CA THR A 88 -29.32 22.37 -15.24
C THR A 88 -29.46 23.11 -16.57
N THR A 89 -28.35 23.32 -17.28
CA THR A 89 -28.40 23.73 -18.69
C THR A 89 -27.34 23.02 -19.55
N ASN A 90 -27.86 22.24 -20.50
CA ASN A 90 -27.30 21.90 -21.83
C ASN A 90 -26.22 20.81 -21.95
N LEU A 91 -26.69 19.56 -21.91
CA LEU A 91 -25.94 18.32 -22.19
C LEU A 91 -25.81 17.99 -23.71
N ARG A 92 -26.13 18.93 -24.62
CA ARG A 92 -26.15 18.67 -26.08
C ARG A 92 -25.06 19.40 -26.87
N GLU A 93 -24.36 20.38 -26.29
CA GLU A 93 -23.35 21.19 -26.99
C GLU A 93 -21.91 20.72 -26.76
N SER A 94 -21.68 19.74 -25.88
CA SER A 94 -20.34 19.21 -25.58
C SER A 94 -19.74 18.27 -26.65
N MET A 95 -20.49 17.90 -27.70
CA MET A 95 -19.96 17.11 -28.81
C MET A 95 -19.02 17.88 -29.74
N HIS A 96 -18.92 19.22 -29.63
CA HIS A 96 -18.08 20.04 -30.51
C HIS A 96 -16.71 20.45 -29.95
N MET A 97 -16.38 20.08 -28.71
CA MET A 97 -15.10 20.44 -28.10
C MET A 97 -14.17 19.24 -27.97
N MET A 98 -13.89 18.60 -29.11
CA MET A 98 -12.83 17.61 -29.23
C MET A 98 -11.50 18.37 -29.42
N SER A 99 -10.57 18.24 -28.47
CA SER A 99 -9.24 18.88 -28.52
C SER A 99 -8.56 18.61 -29.87
N LYS A 100 -7.91 19.62 -30.47
CA LYS A 100 -7.16 19.50 -31.74
C LYS A 100 -6.16 18.33 -31.74
N ALA A 101 -5.57 18.01 -30.58
CA ALA A 101 -4.65 16.88 -30.41
C ALA A 101 -5.35 15.51 -30.52
N ILE A 102 -6.60 15.42 -30.03
CA ILE A 102 -7.44 14.22 -30.14
C ILE A 102 -7.87 14.03 -31.59
N LYS A 103 -8.21 15.10 -32.32
CA LYS A 103 -8.52 15.04 -33.75
C LYS A 103 -7.35 14.55 -34.61
N THR A 104 -6.12 15.00 -34.35
CA THR A 104 -4.93 14.52 -35.06
C THR A 104 -4.64 13.04 -34.78
N ASP A 105 -4.86 12.57 -33.55
CA ASP A 105 -4.75 11.13 -33.23
C ASP A 105 -5.89 10.32 -33.90
N PHE A 106 -7.11 10.86 -34.00
CA PHE A 106 -8.23 10.24 -34.72
C PHE A 106 -8.03 10.21 -36.23
N GLU A 107 -7.38 11.20 -36.82
CA GLU A 107 -6.99 11.20 -38.23
C GLU A 107 -5.87 10.20 -38.51
N ALA A 108 -4.97 9.95 -37.55
CA ALA A 108 -3.96 8.89 -37.62
C ALA A 108 -4.55 7.47 -37.41
N LEU A 109 -5.60 7.33 -36.59
CA LEU A 109 -6.39 6.09 -36.44
C LEU A 109 -7.18 5.75 -37.72
N ARG A 110 -7.29 6.69 -38.67
CA ARG A 110 -7.87 6.48 -40.00
C ARG A 110 -6.86 5.92 -41.02
N SER A 111 -5.66 5.52 -40.57
CA SER A 111 -4.69 4.85 -41.44
C SER A 111 -5.22 3.47 -41.88
N PRO A 112 -4.96 3.03 -43.13
CA PRO A 112 -5.77 2.00 -43.79
C PRO A 112 -5.44 0.55 -43.38
N LYS A 113 -4.71 0.32 -42.28
CA LYS A 113 -4.03 -0.97 -42.06
C LYS A 113 -4.87 -2.04 -41.37
N LEU A 114 -5.97 -1.69 -40.70
CA LEU A 114 -6.96 -2.66 -40.22
C LEU A 114 -8.33 -2.33 -40.81
N VAL A 115 -8.57 -2.78 -42.05
CA VAL A 115 -9.92 -2.95 -42.60
C VAL A 115 -10.53 -4.20 -41.96
N LEU A 116 -10.66 -4.18 -40.64
CA LEU A 116 -11.19 -5.30 -39.86
C LEU A 116 -12.46 -4.83 -39.17
N ASP A 117 -13.59 -5.40 -39.60
CA ASP A 117 -14.90 -5.13 -39.02
C ASP A 117 -15.16 -6.16 -37.92
N ILE A 118 -15.32 -5.70 -36.68
CA ILE A 118 -15.50 -6.61 -35.55
C ILE A 118 -16.80 -7.43 -35.66
N ARG A 119 -17.75 -7.02 -36.51
CA ARG A 119 -19.01 -7.73 -36.74
C ARG A 119 -18.83 -9.09 -37.40
N SER A 120 -17.73 -9.30 -38.14
CA SER A 120 -17.44 -10.59 -38.77
C SER A 120 -16.65 -11.54 -37.86
N LEU A 121 -16.29 -11.10 -36.65
CA LEU A 121 -15.48 -11.89 -35.73
C LEU A 121 -16.36 -12.65 -34.74
N SER A 122 -15.90 -13.84 -34.36
CA SER A 122 -16.41 -14.49 -33.15
C SER A 122 -15.87 -13.80 -31.89
N GLN A 123 -16.54 -14.02 -30.76
CA GLN A 123 -16.11 -13.47 -29.46
C GLN A 123 -14.67 -13.89 -29.12
N ALA A 124 -14.31 -15.16 -29.36
CA ALA A 124 -12.96 -15.67 -29.12
C ALA A 124 -11.89 -15.01 -30.02
N GLN A 125 -12.25 -14.69 -31.27
CA GLN A 125 -11.33 -14.00 -32.19
C GLN A 125 -11.11 -12.55 -31.74
N LEU A 126 -12.17 -11.84 -31.35
CA LEU A 126 -12.06 -10.49 -30.79
C LEU A 126 -11.22 -10.48 -29.51
N ASP A 127 -11.48 -11.42 -28.61
CA ASP A 127 -10.77 -11.56 -27.34
C ASP A 127 -9.27 -11.77 -27.56
N ASN A 128 -8.89 -12.68 -28.46
CA ASN A 128 -7.50 -12.92 -28.81
C ASN A 128 -6.84 -11.67 -29.42
N LEU A 129 -7.53 -10.94 -30.31
CA LEU A 129 -7.00 -9.72 -30.90
C LEU A 129 -6.79 -8.61 -29.85
N LEU A 130 -7.74 -8.43 -28.93
CA LEU A 130 -7.61 -7.46 -27.84
C LEU A 130 -6.47 -7.83 -26.88
N ILE A 131 -6.35 -9.11 -26.49
CA ILE A 131 -5.24 -9.56 -25.65
C ILE A 131 -3.91 -9.37 -26.36
N SER A 132 -3.77 -9.82 -27.62
CA SER A 132 -2.52 -9.69 -28.37
C SER A 132 -2.11 -8.22 -28.55
N THR A 133 -3.06 -7.32 -28.79
CA THR A 133 -2.74 -5.88 -28.89
C THR A 133 -2.31 -5.27 -27.56
N VAL A 134 -2.85 -5.74 -26.43
CA VAL A 134 -2.40 -5.36 -25.08
C VAL A 134 -1.00 -5.90 -24.79
N GLU A 135 -0.71 -7.16 -25.12
CA GLU A 135 0.59 -7.82 -24.90
C GLU A 135 1.70 -7.16 -25.71
N ILE A 136 1.44 -6.88 -27.00
CA ILE A 136 2.36 -6.20 -27.91
C ILE A 136 2.44 -4.69 -27.59
N LYS A 137 1.59 -4.19 -26.70
CA LYS A 137 1.45 -2.76 -26.33
C LYS A 137 1.19 -1.86 -27.54
N ASN A 138 0.48 -2.38 -28.53
CA ASN A 138 0.11 -1.61 -29.73
C ASN A 138 -1.09 -0.72 -29.42
N LYS A 139 -0.80 0.51 -28.98
CA LYS A 139 -1.80 1.51 -28.56
C LYS A 139 -2.84 1.81 -29.64
N LEU A 140 -2.41 2.00 -30.89
CA LEU A 140 -3.29 2.48 -31.97
C LEU A 140 -4.32 1.42 -32.34
N ASP A 141 -3.87 0.19 -32.57
CA ASP A 141 -4.77 -0.92 -32.95
C ASP A 141 -5.70 -1.30 -31.80
N PHE A 142 -5.21 -1.28 -30.57
CA PHE A 142 -6.05 -1.50 -29.39
C PHE A 142 -7.17 -0.45 -29.27
N LEU A 143 -6.83 0.84 -29.37
CA LEU A 143 -7.84 1.91 -29.28
C LEU A 143 -8.84 1.85 -30.43
N TYR A 144 -8.39 1.46 -31.63
CA TYR A 144 -9.28 1.23 -32.76
C TYR A 144 -10.28 0.11 -32.46
N LEU A 145 -9.81 -1.06 -31.99
CA LEU A 145 -10.69 -2.18 -31.62
C LEU A 145 -11.66 -1.79 -30.50
N VAL A 146 -11.20 -1.08 -29.48
CA VAL A 146 -12.06 -0.55 -28.40
C VAL A 146 -13.13 0.38 -28.94
N GLN A 147 -12.78 1.28 -29.86
CA GLN A 147 -13.75 2.18 -30.47
C GLN A 147 -14.80 1.42 -31.28
N GLN A 148 -14.40 0.36 -31.99
CA GLN A 148 -15.34 -0.52 -32.68
C GLN A 148 -16.28 -1.22 -31.69
N CYS A 149 -15.76 -1.76 -30.58
CA CYS A 149 -16.55 -2.39 -29.52
C CYS A 149 -17.59 -1.42 -28.97
N ILE A 150 -17.19 -0.18 -28.67
CA ILE A 150 -18.08 0.87 -28.18
C ILE A 150 -19.13 1.23 -29.23
N ARG A 151 -18.72 1.43 -30.48
CA ARG A 151 -19.61 1.84 -31.59
C ARG A 151 -20.73 0.82 -31.81
N TRP A 152 -20.40 -0.47 -31.72
CA TRP A 152 -21.34 -1.56 -31.97
C TRP A 152 -21.97 -2.11 -30.69
N GLN A 153 -21.69 -1.50 -29.53
CA GLN A 153 -22.10 -1.99 -28.21
C GLN A 153 -21.75 -3.47 -27.96
N TYR A 154 -20.68 -3.95 -28.59
CA TYR A 154 -20.23 -5.33 -28.52
C TYR A 154 -19.14 -5.44 -27.46
N LEU A 155 -19.43 -6.19 -26.39
CA LEU A 155 -18.51 -6.37 -25.27
C LEU A 155 -17.65 -7.63 -25.49
N PRO A 156 -16.33 -7.57 -25.22
CA PRO A 156 -15.50 -8.77 -25.16
C PRO A 156 -15.86 -9.61 -23.92
N SER A 157 -15.26 -10.80 -23.77
CA SER A 157 -15.47 -11.58 -22.55
C SER A 157 -15.04 -10.82 -21.29
N ASN A 158 -15.57 -11.22 -20.13
CA ASN A 158 -15.35 -10.51 -18.86
C ASN A 158 -13.87 -10.32 -18.52
N GLU A 159 -13.06 -11.36 -18.73
CA GLU A 159 -11.62 -11.32 -18.45
C GLU A 159 -10.89 -10.32 -19.36
N VAL A 160 -11.24 -10.33 -20.65
CA VAL A 160 -10.67 -9.42 -21.64
C VAL A 160 -11.15 -7.99 -21.44
N LEU A 161 -12.41 -7.79 -21.04
CA LEU A 161 -12.93 -6.47 -20.68
C LEU A 161 -12.16 -5.89 -19.49
N ILE A 162 -11.93 -6.69 -18.44
CA ILE A 162 -11.14 -6.27 -17.27
C ILE A 162 -9.70 -5.95 -17.68
N ALA A 163 -9.06 -6.79 -18.51
CA ALA A 163 -7.72 -6.53 -19.02
C ALA A 163 -7.65 -5.24 -19.85
N SER A 164 -8.66 -5.02 -20.70
CA SER A 164 -8.81 -3.82 -21.52
C SER A 164 -9.01 -2.58 -20.66
N LEU A 165 -9.83 -2.64 -19.61
CA LEU A 165 -10.03 -1.53 -18.66
C LEU A 165 -8.73 -1.20 -17.90
N LYS A 166 -7.95 -2.21 -17.50
CA LYS A 166 -6.62 -2.00 -16.90
C LYS A 166 -5.69 -1.27 -17.87
N TYR A 167 -5.65 -1.69 -19.14
CA TYR A 167 -4.80 -1.05 -20.15
C TYR A 167 -5.29 0.36 -20.52
N LEU A 168 -6.60 0.59 -20.63
CA LEU A 168 -7.15 1.94 -20.79
C LEU A 168 -6.79 2.86 -19.61
N SER A 169 -6.71 2.31 -18.40
CA SER A 169 -6.28 3.06 -17.21
C SER A 169 -4.83 3.52 -17.31
N THR A 170 -3.94 2.69 -17.87
CA THR A 170 -2.52 3.10 -18.09
C THR A 170 -2.39 4.12 -19.22
N LEU A 171 -3.26 4.04 -20.24
CA LEU A 171 -3.31 5.00 -21.35
C LEU A 171 -4.01 6.32 -21.01
N SER A 172 -4.53 6.49 -19.78
CA SER A 172 -5.31 7.67 -19.36
C SER A 172 -6.59 7.89 -20.20
N ALA A 173 -7.15 6.81 -20.75
CA ALA A 173 -8.26 6.82 -21.69
C ALA A 173 -9.63 6.82 -20.97
N VAL A 174 -9.92 7.90 -20.23
CA VAL A 174 -11.10 8.02 -19.36
C VAL A 174 -12.42 7.91 -20.14
N GLN A 175 -12.50 8.51 -21.33
CA GLN A 175 -13.72 8.54 -22.14
C GLN A 175 -14.16 7.14 -22.60
N GLN A 176 -13.20 6.28 -22.94
CA GLN A 176 -13.45 4.90 -23.36
C GLN A 176 -13.93 4.06 -22.18
N ILE A 177 -13.37 4.27 -20.99
CA ILE A 177 -13.84 3.61 -19.76
C ILE A 177 -15.27 4.03 -19.44
N GLU A 178 -15.61 5.31 -19.54
CA GLU A 178 -16.98 5.81 -19.35
C GLU A 178 -17.94 5.24 -20.40
N SER A 179 -17.50 5.15 -21.65
CA SER A 179 -18.32 4.56 -22.73
C SER A 179 -18.64 3.08 -22.45
N PHE A 180 -17.65 2.29 -22.01
CA PHE A 180 -17.90 0.92 -21.58
C PHE A 180 -18.80 0.84 -20.35
N LEU A 181 -18.62 1.75 -19.39
CA LEU A 181 -19.48 1.84 -18.20
C LEU A 181 -20.95 2.05 -18.60
N GLU A 182 -21.23 2.98 -19.53
CA GLU A 182 -22.59 3.25 -19.99
C GLU A 182 -23.20 2.05 -20.73
N ILE A 183 -22.43 1.35 -21.57
CA ILE A 183 -22.88 0.11 -22.22
C ILE A 183 -23.21 -0.96 -21.16
N CYS A 184 -22.34 -1.16 -20.18
CA CYS A 184 -22.60 -2.11 -19.08
C CYS A 184 -23.83 -1.73 -18.26
N LYS A 185 -24.09 -0.44 -18.02
CA LYS A 185 -25.31 0.04 -17.33
C LYS A 185 -26.57 -0.28 -18.13
N GLN A 186 -26.56 -0.03 -19.44
CA GLN A 186 -27.69 -0.34 -20.32
C GLN A 186 -28.01 -1.84 -20.30
N GLN A 187 -26.97 -2.69 -20.29
CA GLN A 187 -27.12 -4.15 -20.29
C GLN A 187 -27.28 -4.74 -18.87
N LYS A 188 -27.29 -3.92 -17.81
CA LYS A 188 -27.28 -4.34 -16.39
C LYS A 188 -26.23 -5.43 -16.11
N HIS A 189 -25.02 -5.21 -16.59
CA HIS A 189 -23.97 -6.21 -16.57
C HIS A 189 -23.47 -6.47 -15.13
N PRO A 190 -23.25 -7.75 -14.72
CA PRO A 190 -22.86 -8.11 -13.35
C PRO A 190 -21.51 -7.50 -12.90
N LEU A 191 -20.65 -7.11 -13.84
CA LEU A 191 -19.37 -6.46 -13.54
C LEU A 191 -19.51 -5.08 -12.88
N LEU A 192 -20.68 -4.42 -13.01
CA LEU A 192 -20.92 -3.12 -12.38
C LEU A 192 -20.89 -3.21 -10.86
N GLU A 193 -21.54 -4.24 -10.31
CA GLU A 193 -21.53 -4.48 -8.87
C GLU A 193 -20.13 -4.93 -8.41
N ALA A 194 -19.55 -5.87 -9.16
CA ALA A 194 -18.24 -6.45 -8.88
C ALA A 194 -17.12 -5.41 -8.76
N TYR A 195 -17.16 -4.36 -9.59
CA TYR A 195 -16.12 -3.33 -9.68
C TYR A 195 -16.62 -1.93 -9.33
N THR A 196 -17.77 -1.83 -8.67
CA THR A 196 -18.34 -0.58 -8.16
C THR A 196 -18.38 0.53 -9.21
N ASP A 197 -19.12 0.30 -10.29
CA ASP A 197 -19.25 1.22 -11.43
C ASP A 197 -17.91 1.57 -12.10
N PHE A 198 -16.97 0.62 -12.15
CA PHE A 198 -15.61 0.80 -12.69
C PHE A 198 -14.79 1.92 -12.03
N ALA A 199 -15.15 2.33 -10.81
CA ALA A 199 -14.45 3.34 -10.02
C ALA A 199 -12.91 3.15 -9.97
N PRO A 200 -12.34 1.95 -9.71
CA PRO A 200 -10.88 1.79 -9.63
C PRO A 200 -10.19 2.07 -10.97
N PHE A 201 -10.78 1.67 -12.10
CA PHE A 201 -10.22 1.91 -13.43
C PHE A 201 -10.27 3.40 -13.79
N LYS A 202 -11.44 4.03 -13.58
CA LYS A 202 -11.64 5.45 -13.84
C LYS A 202 -10.72 6.32 -12.99
N ALA A 203 -10.61 6.04 -11.70
CA ALA A 203 -9.73 6.78 -10.80
C ALA A 203 -8.26 6.69 -11.22
N MET A 204 -7.78 5.49 -11.59
CA MET A 204 -6.41 5.31 -12.07
C MET A 204 -6.17 6.04 -13.39
N ALA A 205 -7.12 6.03 -14.33
CA ALA A 205 -7.02 6.78 -15.57
C ALA A 205 -6.92 8.30 -15.33
N LEU A 206 -7.76 8.84 -14.43
CA LEU A 206 -7.72 10.25 -14.02
C LEU A 206 -6.41 10.62 -13.33
N TRP A 207 -5.89 9.72 -12.49
CA TRP A 207 -4.60 9.90 -11.82
C TRP A 207 -3.44 10.00 -12.82
N ARG A 208 -3.41 9.10 -13.81
CA ARG A 208 -2.39 9.11 -14.89
C ARG A 208 -2.51 10.35 -15.79
N HIS A 209 -3.73 10.85 -16.01
CA HIS A 209 -3.98 12.11 -16.71
C HIS A 209 -3.52 13.35 -15.89
N GLY A 210 -3.24 13.21 -14.59
CA GLY A 210 -2.83 14.31 -13.71
C GLY A 210 -3.98 15.06 -13.03
N ARG A 211 -5.21 14.55 -13.09
CA ARG A 211 -6.37 15.10 -12.35
C ARG A 211 -6.50 14.41 -11.00
N SER A 212 -5.57 14.72 -10.09
CA SER A 212 -5.44 14.05 -8.78
C SER A 212 -6.68 14.22 -7.90
N ASP A 213 -7.25 15.42 -7.85
CA ASP A 213 -8.48 15.75 -7.13
C ASP A 213 -9.67 14.88 -7.55
N MET A 214 -9.92 14.79 -8.86
CA MET A 214 -11.01 13.98 -9.42
C MET A 214 -10.74 12.48 -9.22
N ALA A 215 -9.49 12.05 -9.36
CA ALA A 215 -9.10 10.66 -9.14
C ALA A 215 -9.39 10.21 -7.70
N LEU A 216 -8.95 11.01 -6.72
CA LEU A 216 -9.15 10.74 -5.30
C LEU A 216 -10.64 10.76 -4.93
N THR A 217 -11.39 11.74 -5.42
CA THR A 217 -12.84 11.84 -5.19
C THR A 217 -13.58 10.63 -5.77
N THR A 218 -13.24 10.23 -7.00
CA THR A 218 -13.84 9.05 -7.66
C THR A 218 -13.53 7.78 -6.87
N LEU A 219 -12.30 7.65 -6.36
CA LEU A 219 -11.86 6.48 -5.61
C LEU A 219 -12.54 6.40 -4.23
N HIS A 220 -12.68 7.53 -3.55
CA HIS A 220 -13.40 7.63 -2.28
C HIS A 220 -14.87 7.24 -2.44
N GLN A 221 -15.58 7.80 -3.43
CA GLN A 221 -16.97 7.46 -3.71
C GLN A 221 -17.16 5.98 -4.07
N GLY A 222 -16.25 5.42 -4.87
CA GLY A 222 -16.24 4.00 -5.18
C GLY A 222 -16.02 3.14 -3.93
N TYR A 223 -15.11 3.54 -3.04
CA TYR A 223 -14.83 2.80 -1.82
C TYR A 223 -16.03 2.80 -0.86
N ASP A 224 -16.68 3.95 -0.71
CA ASP A 224 -17.89 4.12 0.10
C ASP A 224 -19.00 3.18 -0.35
N LYS A 225 -19.29 3.13 -1.66
CA LYS A 225 -20.27 2.21 -2.23
C LYS A 225 -19.90 0.74 -2.00
N ALA A 226 -18.62 0.39 -2.19
CA ALA A 226 -18.15 -0.98 -1.99
C ALA A 226 -18.27 -1.43 -0.52
N LEU A 227 -18.01 -0.52 0.43
CA LEU A 227 -18.16 -0.79 1.86
C LEU A 227 -19.63 -0.91 2.29
N GLN A 228 -20.51 -0.04 1.77
CA GLN A 228 -21.94 -0.11 2.01
C GLN A 228 -22.54 -1.41 1.48
N ALA A 229 -22.16 -1.83 0.25
CA ALA A 229 -22.61 -3.08 -0.33
C ALA A 229 -22.24 -4.29 0.56
N LEU A 230 -21.02 -4.30 1.11
CA LEU A 230 -20.57 -5.35 2.02
C LEU A 230 -21.33 -5.33 3.36
N HIS A 231 -21.65 -4.15 3.91
CA HIS A 231 -22.40 -4.05 5.16
C HIS A 231 -23.85 -4.54 5.00
N HIS A 232 -24.52 -4.16 3.92
CA HIS A 232 -25.86 -4.66 3.59
C HIS A 232 -25.85 -6.19 3.39
N GLN A 233 -24.82 -6.73 2.74
CA GLN A 233 -24.67 -8.18 2.58
C GLN A 233 -24.41 -8.91 3.90
N ALA A 234 -23.64 -8.34 4.83
CA ALA A 234 -23.40 -8.94 6.14
C ALA A 234 -24.69 -8.99 6.99
N LEU A 235 -25.51 -7.93 6.95
CA LEU A 235 -26.81 -7.86 7.63
C LEU A 235 -27.83 -8.83 7.04
N HIS A 236 -27.90 -8.96 5.70
CA HIS A 236 -28.77 -9.93 5.05
C HIS A 236 -28.24 -11.36 5.14
N GLY A 237 -26.93 -11.55 5.18
CA GLY A 237 -26.25 -12.84 5.34
C GLY A 237 -26.65 -13.55 6.63
N HIS A 238 -26.76 -12.85 7.75
CA HIS A 238 -27.26 -13.45 9.00
C HIS A 238 -28.74 -13.89 8.93
N HIS A 239 -29.57 -13.21 8.14
CA HIS A 239 -30.96 -13.63 7.93
C HIS A 239 -31.06 -14.81 6.94
N GLN A 240 -30.12 -14.88 5.98
CA GLN A 240 -30.09 -15.90 4.94
C GLN A 240 -29.34 -17.17 5.37
N GLU A 241 -28.38 -17.09 6.29
CA GLU A 241 -27.75 -18.23 7.00
C GLU A 241 -28.81 -18.99 7.84
N LEU A 242 -29.73 -18.27 8.49
CA LEU A 242 -30.88 -18.86 9.19
C LEU A 242 -31.87 -19.56 8.24
N LEU A 243 -31.98 -19.12 6.98
CA LEU A 243 -32.82 -19.75 5.95
C LEU A 243 -32.09 -20.85 5.15
N GLN A 244 -30.76 -20.77 5.02
CA GLN A 244 -29.90 -21.74 4.33
C GLN A 244 -29.79 -23.06 5.07
N HIS A 245 -29.98 -23.07 6.38
CA HIS A 245 -30.07 -24.33 7.12
C HIS A 245 -31.26 -25.20 6.67
N ILE A 246 -32.24 -24.62 5.95
CA ILE A 246 -33.44 -25.29 5.45
C ILE A 246 -33.35 -25.61 3.94
N GLN A 247 -32.56 -24.89 3.14
CA GLN A 247 -32.47 -25.11 1.69
C GLN A 247 -31.03 -25.00 1.19
N GLY A 248 -30.40 -26.15 0.95
CA GLY A 248 -29.03 -26.27 0.47
C GLY A 248 -28.85 -25.68 -0.94
N TYR A 249 -28.36 -24.44 -1.01
CA TYR A 249 -27.95 -23.77 -2.24
C TYR A 249 -26.58 -23.11 -2.07
N ASP A 250 -25.71 -23.27 -3.06
CA ASP A 250 -24.27 -22.98 -3.00
C ASP A 250 -23.97 -21.51 -3.37
N SER A 251 -23.66 -20.68 -2.36
CA SER A 251 -23.43 -19.22 -2.45
C SER A 251 -21.99 -18.81 -2.79
N SER A 252 -21.13 -19.75 -3.13
CA SER A 252 -19.68 -19.56 -3.32
C SER A 252 -19.30 -18.61 -4.47
N ASN A 253 -20.13 -18.48 -5.52
CA ASN A 253 -19.82 -17.61 -6.68
C ASN A 253 -20.21 -16.12 -6.53
N LEU A 254 -21.21 -15.78 -5.69
CA LEU A 254 -21.66 -14.39 -5.54
C LEU A 254 -20.76 -13.59 -4.56
N MET A 255 -20.26 -14.27 -3.53
CA MET A 255 -19.35 -13.71 -2.52
C MET A 255 -17.98 -13.31 -3.09
N ALA A 256 -17.53 -13.97 -4.18
CA ALA A 256 -16.25 -13.67 -4.83
C ALA A 256 -16.29 -12.40 -5.72
N SER A 257 -17.49 -11.96 -6.16
CA SER A 257 -17.65 -10.90 -7.16
C SER A 257 -17.43 -9.49 -6.56
N ASN A 258 -18.07 -9.15 -5.43
CA ASN A 258 -17.95 -7.82 -4.80
C ASN A 258 -16.61 -7.57 -4.08
N GLY A 259 -15.88 -8.64 -3.72
CA GLY A 259 -14.54 -8.52 -3.15
C GLY A 259 -13.50 -7.96 -4.13
N ASN A 260 -13.72 -8.14 -5.43
CA ASN A 260 -12.76 -7.76 -6.48
C ASN A 260 -12.66 -6.24 -6.62
N GLY A 261 -13.78 -5.53 -6.63
CA GLY A 261 -13.83 -4.06 -6.68
C GLY A 261 -13.15 -3.42 -5.48
N LYS A 262 -13.50 -3.85 -4.25
CA LYS A 262 -12.84 -3.39 -3.03
C LYS A 262 -11.33 -3.65 -3.07
N ARG A 263 -10.90 -4.84 -3.49
CA ARG A 263 -9.47 -5.18 -3.61
C ARG A 263 -8.75 -4.28 -4.61
N MET A 264 -9.38 -4.01 -5.75
CA MET A 264 -8.82 -3.12 -6.77
C MET A 264 -8.75 -1.67 -6.33
N ILE A 265 -9.78 -1.16 -5.64
CA ILE A 265 -9.78 0.17 -5.07
C ILE A 265 -8.66 0.31 -4.02
N ARG A 266 -8.49 -0.69 -3.14
CA ARG A 266 -7.39 -0.75 -2.19
C ARG A 266 -6.01 -0.75 -2.86
N ALA A 267 -5.87 -1.47 -3.98
CA ALA A 267 -4.65 -1.46 -4.78
C ALA A 267 -4.39 -0.08 -5.41
N ALA A 268 -5.43 0.56 -5.96
CA ALA A 268 -5.35 1.91 -6.51
C ALA A 268 -4.93 2.94 -5.46
N PHE A 269 -5.51 2.91 -4.25
CA PHE A 269 -5.09 3.78 -3.14
C PHE A 269 -3.60 3.59 -2.83
N ARG A 270 -3.13 2.34 -2.72
CA ARG A 270 -1.71 2.06 -2.46
C ARG A 270 -0.80 2.67 -3.52
N THR A 271 -1.10 2.45 -4.80
CA THR A 271 -0.31 3.00 -5.91
C THR A 271 -0.32 4.52 -5.91
N ILE A 272 -1.47 5.16 -5.67
CA ILE A 272 -1.58 6.63 -5.62
C ILE A 272 -0.78 7.21 -4.45
N ILE A 273 -0.84 6.59 -3.27
CA ILE A 273 -0.07 7.03 -2.09
C ILE A 273 1.43 6.93 -2.37
N GLU A 274 1.90 5.80 -2.89
CA GLU A 274 3.31 5.58 -3.26
C GLU A 274 3.78 6.64 -4.27
N GLU A 275 3.02 6.86 -5.35
CA GLU A 275 3.37 7.86 -6.35
C GLU A 275 3.30 9.30 -5.84
N THR A 276 2.42 9.60 -4.89
CA THR A 276 2.31 10.94 -4.29
C THR A 276 3.58 11.31 -3.53
N LEU A 277 4.12 10.36 -2.75
CA LEU A 277 5.35 10.55 -1.99
C LEU A 277 6.57 10.64 -2.90
N ILE A 278 6.65 9.79 -3.93
CA ILE A 278 7.71 9.87 -4.95
C ILE A 278 7.69 11.24 -5.66
N LYS A 279 6.50 11.74 -6.02
CA LYS A 279 6.33 13.06 -6.66
C LYS A 279 6.45 14.23 -5.68
N LYS A 280 6.55 13.98 -4.37
CA LYS A 280 6.61 14.99 -3.30
C LYS A 280 5.48 16.02 -3.35
N SER A 281 4.28 15.55 -3.68
CA SER A 281 3.12 16.43 -3.83
C SER A 281 2.40 16.61 -2.50
N GLU A 282 2.88 17.54 -1.67
CA GLU A 282 2.36 17.83 -0.32
C GLU A 282 0.83 18.06 -0.33
N ALA A 283 0.29 18.86 -1.27
CA ALA A 283 -1.15 19.13 -1.36
C ALA A 283 -2.00 17.87 -1.61
N VAL A 284 -1.47 16.92 -2.38
CA VAL A 284 -2.18 15.65 -2.66
C VAL A 284 -2.07 14.71 -1.47
N LEU A 285 -0.98 14.76 -0.71
CA LEU A 285 -0.83 14.02 0.54
C LEU A 285 -1.84 14.51 1.60
N VAL A 286 -2.02 15.83 1.76
CA VAL A 286 -3.08 16.39 2.63
C VAL A 286 -4.44 15.84 2.24
N SER A 287 -4.79 15.91 0.95
CA SER A 287 -6.06 15.39 0.44
C SER A 287 -6.24 13.90 0.70
N LEU A 288 -5.17 13.11 0.58
CA LEU A 288 -5.17 11.68 0.89
C LEU A 288 -5.41 11.41 2.39
N MET A 289 -4.78 12.19 3.27
CA MET A 289 -4.96 12.07 4.72
C MET A 289 -6.40 12.40 5.13
N GLU A 290 -6.98 13.46 4.56
CA GLU A 290 -8.39 13.83 4.78
C GLU A 290 -9.35 12.71 4.34
N ILE A 291 -9.14 12.15 3.14
CA ILE A 291 -9.94 11.02 2.65
C ILE A 291 -9.75 9.79 3.54
N ALA A 292 -8.54 9.50 3.98
CA ALA A 292 -8.27 8.39 4.89
C ALA A 292 -9.02 8.55 6.22
N HIS A 293 -9.02 9.75 6.79
CA HIS A 293 -9.78 10.08 8.00
C HIS A 293 -11.29 10.00 7.79
N ALA A 294 -11.82 10.48 6.66
CA ALA A 294 -13.24 10.38 6.33
C ALA A 294 -13.70 8.93 6.23
N ILE A 295 -12.93 8.08 5.54
CA ILE A 295 -13.21 6.65 5.39
C ILE A 295 -13.18 5.94 6.75
N TYR A 296 -12.17 6.23 7.58
CA TYR A 296 -12.05 5.64 8.90
C TYR A 296 -13.19 6.08 9.83
N SER A 297 -13.51 7.37 9.87
CA SER A 297 -14.58 7.90 10.73
C SER A 297 -15.95 7.34 10.35
N LYS A 298 -16.19 7.11 9.05
CA LYS A 298 -17.48 6.65 8.54
C LYS A 298 -17.66 5.13 8.62
N HIS A 299 -16.61 4.36 8.35
CA HIS A 299 -16.71 2.89 8.20
C HIS A 299 -15.84 2.09 9.15
N ASN A 300 -15.05 2.76 10.00
CA ASN A 300 -14.03 2.14 10.85
C ASN A 300 -13.02 1.26 10.08
N ASP A 301 -12.74 1.59 8.80
CA ASP A 301 -11.77 0.87 7.97
C ASP A 301 -10.40 1.57 8.01
N ILE A 302 -9.49 1.01 8.81
CA ILE A 302 -8.13 1.54 9.01
C ILE A 302 -7.21 1.40 7.78
N PHE A 303 -7.62 0.68 6.73
CA PHE A 303 -6.73 0.29 5.63
C PHE A 303 -6.01 1.48 4.97
N VAL A 304 -6.73 2.56 4.65
CA VAL A 304 -6.16 3.71 3.93
C VAL A 304 -5.20 4.47 4.84
N ILE A 305 -5.58 4.70 6.10
CA ILE A 305 -4.71 5.31 7.13
C ILE A 305 -3.42 4.50 7.27
N ALA A 306 -3.52 3.18 7.42
CA ALA A 306 -2.34 2.31 7.54
C ALA A 306 -1.43 2.36 6.31
N CYS A 307 -1.99 2.50 5.10
CA CYS A 307 -1.20 2.65 3.88
C CYS A 307 -0.47 4.00 3.83
N VAL A 308 -1.17 5.10 4.16
CA VAL A 308 -0.56 6.44 4.23
C VAL A 308 0.55 6.45 5.28
N TRP A 309 0.27 5.95 6.48
CA TRP A 309 1.24 5.86 7.57
C TRP A 309 2.48 5.06 7.17
N LYS A 310 2.32 3.84 6.63
CA LYS A 310 3.46 2.99 6.26
C LYS A 310 4.39 3.70 5.28
N GLN A 311 3.84 4.36 4.28
CA GLN A 311 4.64 5.01 3.24
C GLN A 311 5.29 6.30 3.75
N CYS A 312 4.59 7.10 4.55
CA CYS A 312 5.15 8.29 5.18
C CYS A 312 6.24 7.93 6.20
N PHE A 313 6.04 6.86 6.98
CA PHE A 313 7.00 6.37 7.96
C PHE A 313 8.29 5.87 7.29
N ALA A 314 8.15 5.13 6.20
CA ALA A 314 9.30 4.62 5.44
C ALA A 314 10.07 5.73 4.69
N SER A 315 9.47 6.91 4.49
CA SER A 315 10.09 8.02 3.78
C SER A 315 11.38 8.51 4.47
N GLU A 316 12.32 9.00 3.67
CA GLU A 316 13.54 9.70 4.10
C GLU A 316 13.26 11.17 4.46
N TRP A 317 12.09 11.70 4.07
CA TRP A 317 11.75 13.10 4.27
C TRP A 317 11.15 13.36 5.65
N PHE A 318 11.74 14.30 6.39
CA PHE A 318 11.30 14.65 7.73
C PHE A 318 9.81 15.01 7.83
N CYS A 319 9.27 15.77 6.86
CA CYS A 319 7.85 16.17 6.87
C CYS A 319 6.89 14.97 6.79
N ASP A 320 7.25 13.97 5.99
CA ASP A 320 6.48 12.73 5.87
C ASP A 320 6.59 11.93 7.17
N GLN A 321 7.79 11.84 7.74
CA GLN A 321 8.02 11.16 9.02
C GLN A 321 7.22 11.81 10.16
N LYS A 322 7.20 13.15 10.22
CA LYS A 322 6.40 13.90 11.19
C LYS A 322 4.91 13.61 11.03
N SER A 323 4.42 13.61 9.79
CA SER A 323 3.02 13.25 9.48
C SER A 323 2.69 11.82 9.90
N ALA A 324 3.64 10.88 9.74
CA ALA A 324 3.47 9.51 10.19
C ALA A 324 3.41 9.40 11.73
N THR A 325 4.26 10.14 12.44
CA THR A 325 4.22 10.21 13.91
C THR A 325 2.89 10.78 14.40
N ASP A 326 2.42 11.88 13.81
CA ASP A 326 1.15 12.51 14.20
C ASP A 326 -0.05 11.57 13.94
N LEU A 327 -0.04 10.83 12.82
CA LEU A 327 -1.03 9.79 12.54
C LEU A 327 -0.96 8.64 13.55
N PHE A 328 0.23 8.22 13.95
CA PHE A 328 0.42 7.14 14.92
C PHE A 328 -0.08 7.53 16.30
N GLU A 329 0.25 8.74 16.77
CA GLU A 329 -0.16 9.27 18.07
C GLU A 329 -1.68 9.43 18.18
N SER A 330 -2.32 9.88 17.10
CA SER A 330 -3.76 10.14 17.08
C SER A 330 -4.64 8.90 16.89
N ASN A 331 -4.10 7.74 16.47
CA ASN A 331 -4.89 6.57 16.11
C ASN A 331 -4.47 5.30 16.89
N VAL A 332 -5.23 4.96 17.95
CA VAL A 332 -4.97 3.76 18.77
C VAL A 332 -5.06 2.47 17.95
N ASP A 333 -6.02 2.36 17.04
CA ASP A 333 -6.18 1.20 16.16
C ASP A 333 -4.96 0.99 15.24
N LEU A 334 -4.32 2.09 14.82
CA LEU A 334 -3.09 2.04 14.05
C LEU A 334 -1.93 1.51 14.91
N GLN A 335 -1.81 1.95 16.16
CA GLN A 335 -0.77 1.47 17.09
C GLN A 335 -0.87 -0.04 17.27
N GLN A 336 -2.07 -0.55 17.55
CA GLN A 336 -2.32 -1.99 17.71
C GLN A 336 -2.03 -2.76 16.42
N LEU A 337 -2.45 -2.22 15.26
CA LEU A 337 -2.21 -2.85 13.97
C LEU A 337 -0.71 -2.96 13.66
N VAL A 338 0.05 -1.88 13.92
CA VAL A 338 1.50 -1.81 13.70
C VAL A 338 2.24 -2.78 14.61
N ALA A 339 1.91 -2.83 15.90
CA ALA A 339 2.48 -3.79 16.85
C ALA A 339 2.23 -5.24 16.39
N LYS A 340 0.97 -5.56 16.05
CA LYS A 340 0.56 -6.90 15.57
C LYS A 340 1.22 -7.30 14.25
N LYS A 341 1.55 -6.33 13.38
CA LYS A 341 2.15 -6.56 12.06
C LYS A 341 3.64 -6.23 12.01
N SER A 342 4.28 -5.99 13.16
CA SER A 342 5.69 -5.60 13.30
C SER A 342 6.63 -6.48 12.47
N GLY A 343 6.51 -7.81 12.57
CA GLY A 343 7.36 -8.73 11.80
C GLY A 343 7.23 -8.57 10.27
N SER A 344 6.01 -8.42 9.75
CA SER A 344 5.79 -8.20 8.32
C SER A 344 6.26 -6.82 7.86
N LEU A 345 6.15 -5.80 8.71
CA LEU A 345 6.61 -4.45 8.43
C LEU A 345 8.14 -4.39 8.37
N VAL A 346 8.82 -4.94 9.37
CA VAL A 346 10.29 -4.95 9.43
C VAL A 346 10.88 -5.76 8.28
N THR A 347 10.36 -6.95 7.98
CA THR A 347 10.79 -7.71 6.80
C THR A 347 10.62 -6.91 5.51
N SER A 348 9.52 -6.15 5.39
CA SER A 348 9.29 -5.25 4.26
C SER A 348 10.28 -4.09 4.21
N PHE A 349 10.78 -3.56 5.32
CA PHE A 349 11.78 -2.49 5.31
C PHE A 349 13.19 -3.03 5.02
N LEU A 350 13.54 -4.17 5.62
CA LEU A 350 14.80 -4.88 5.38
C LEU A 350 14.95 -5.32 3.92
N SER A 351 13.87 -5.80 3.29
CA SER A 351 13.91 -6.19 1.86
C SER A 351 14.20 -5.01 0.93
N HIS A 352 13.93 -3.78 1.36
CA HIS A 352 14.25 -2.54 0.62
C HIS A 352 15.53 -1.87 1.14
N ASN A 353 16.31 -2.54 2.00
CA ASN A 353 17.51 -2.01 2.64
C ASN A 353 17.29 -0.69 3.43
N ASN A 354 16.07 -0.47 3.93
CA ASN A 354 15.74 0.72 4.71
C ASN A 354 15.95 0.45 6.19
N LEU A 355 17.22 0.42 6.62
CA LEU A 355 17.63 0.20 8.01
C LEU A 355 17.14 1.32 8.94
N ASP A 356 17.10 2.56 8.44
CA ASP A 356 16.63 3.72 9.22
C ASP A 356 15.17 3.57 9.63
N ALA A 357 14.29 3.04 8.76
CA ALA A 357 12.91 2.73 9.14
C ALA A 357 12.83 1.61 10.19
N VAL A 358 13.76 0.64 10.17
CA VAL A 358 13.82 -0.43 11.18
C VAL A 358 14.29 0.10 12.53
N HIS A 359 15.32 0.97 12.56
CA HIS A 359 15.74 1.61 13.79
C HIS A 359 14.62 2.49 14.38
N ARG A 360 13.98 3.32 13.55
CA ARG A 360 12.85 4.15 13.98
C ARG A 360 11.67 3.35 14.54
N ILE A 361 11.32 2.19 13.95
CA ILE A 361 10.21 1.37 14.47
C ILE A 361 10.58 0.69 15.80
N ILE A 362 11.86 0.34 15.99
CA ILE A 362 12.38 -0.17 17.28
C ILE A 362 12.28 0.94 18.34
N GLU A 363 12.76 2.15 18.04
CA GLU A 363 12.64 3.31 18.94
C GLU A 363 11.18 3.59 19.30
N LEU A 364 10.28 3.55 18.33
CA LEU A 364 8.84 3.70 18.54
C LEU A 364 8.30 2.63 19.50
N PHE A 365 8.61 1.35 19.29
CA PHE A 365 8.15 0.29 20.20
C PHE A 365 8.75 0.40 21.61
N LEU A 366 9.98 0.88 21.75
CA LEU A 366 10.57 1.17 23.06
C LEU A 366 9.84 2.32 23.77
N GLN A 367 9.53 3.40 23.06
CA GLN A 367 8.81 4.55 23.59
C GLN A 367 7.41 4.16 24.10
N TYR A 368 6.70 3.32 23.36
CA TYR A 368 5.35 2.84 23.71
C TYR A 368 5.34 1.58 24.56
N LYS A 369 6.51 1.09 25.02
CA LYS A 369 6.69 -0.09 25.88
C LYS A 369 6.15 -1.40 25.27
N GLU A 370 6.11 -1.50 23.95
CA GLU A 370 5.70 -2.68 23.18
C GLU A 370 6.85 -3.69 23.09
N ARG A 371 7.17 -4.37 24.21
CA ARG A 371 8.34 -5.24 24.33
C ARG A 371 8.35 -6.42 23.34
N GLU A 372 7.21 -7.08 23.14
CA GLU A 372 7.13 -8.23 22.24
C GLU A 372 7.39 -7.82 20.78
N ALA A 373 6.77 -6.72 20.34
CA ALA A 373 7.00 -6.17 19.02
C ALA A 373 8.46 -5.71 18.85
N CYS A 374 9.04 -5.05 19.85
CA CYS A 374 10.44 -4.64 19.86
C CYS A 374 11.38 -5.85 19.72
N PHE A 375 11.17 -6.91 20.51
CA PHE A 375 11.98 -8.13 20.44
C PHE A 375 11.91 -8.79 19.06
N ASN A 376 10.72 -8.86 18.47
CA ASN A 376 10.54 -9.40 17.11
C ASN A 376 11.32 -8.57 16.07
N CYS A 377 11.36 -7.24 16.20
CA CYS A 377 12.13 -6.37 15.32
C CYS A 377 13.64 -6.61 15.46
N LEU A 378 14.15 -6.67 16.70
CA LEU A 378 15.57 -6.93 17.00
C LEU A 378 16.00 -8.30 16.48
N SER A 379 15.14 -9.31 16.63
CA SER A 379 15.38 -10.67 16.12
C SER A 379 15.50 -10.72 14.59
N LEU A 380 14.65 -9.98 13.88
CA LEU A 380 14.70 -9.90 12.41
C LEU A 380 15.93 -9.10 11.94
N LEU A 381 16.25 -8.00 12.63
CA LEU A 381 17.43 -7.19 12.34
C LEU A 381 18.73 -7.99 12.56
N PHE A 382 18.80 -8.79 13.64
CA PHE A 382 19.90 -9.72 13.87
C PHE A 382 20.04 -10.71 12.70
N GLY A 383 18.94 -11.36 12.30
CA GLY A 383 18.96 -12.31 11.20
C GLY A 383 19.45 -11.70 9.87
N TYR A 384 19.07 -10.45 9.62
CA TYR A 384 19.55 -9.67 8.48
C TYR A 384 21.07 -9.44 8.53
N HIS A 385 21.60 -8.89 9.62
CA HIS A 385 23.04 -8.63 9.74
C HIS A 385 23.88 -9.92 9.77
N HIS A 386 23.36 -10.99 10.37
CA HIS A 386 24.00 -12.31 10.34
C HIS A 386 24.13 -12.83 8.92
N HIS A 387 23.08 -12.70 8.09
CA HIS A 387 23.13 -13.08 6.67
C HIS A 387 24.18 -12.25 5.90
N HIS A 388 24.36 -10.98 6.27
CA HIS A 388 25.39 -10.11 5.72
C HIS A 388 26.79 -10.29 6.34
N LYS A 389 26.96 -11.24 7.26
CA LYS A 389 28.21 -11.51 8.01
C LYS A 389 28.77 -10.29 8.75
N ASP A 390 27.89 -9.37 9.15
CA ASP A 390 28.29 -8.18 9.92
C ASP A 390 28.34 -8.54 11.41
N LEU A 391 29.52 -8.99 11.86
CA LEU A 391 29.71 -9.36 13.26
C LEU A 391 29.50 -8.16 14.20
N ARG A 392 29.93 -6.97 13.78
CA ARG A 392 29.86 -5.77 14.64
C ARG A 392 28.41 -5.41 14.91
N ALA A 393 27.58 -5.34 13.87
CA ALA A 393 26.15 -5.07 14.04
C ALA A 393 25.45 -6.16 14.87
N CYS A 394 25.80 -7.44 14.65
CA CYS A 394 25.27 -8.54 15.46
C CYS A 394 25.64 -8.41 16.95
N ALA A 395 26.88 -8.02 17.26
CA ALA A 395 27.34 -7.84 18.63
C ALA A 395 26.62 -6.69 19.35
N GLU A 396 26.42 -5.56 18.67
CA GLU A 396 25.65 -4.42 19.21
C GLU A 396 24.19 -4.79 19.47
N ILE A 397 23.56 -5.60 18.61
CA ILE A 397 22.20 -6.09 18.82
C ILE A 397 22.14 -7.01 20.03
N VAL A 398 23.06 -7.96 20.16
CA VAL A 398 23.13 -8.87 21.33
C VAL A 398 23.29 -8.06 22.63
N LYS A 399 24.19 -7.08 22.62
CA LYS A 399 24.40 -6.17 23.76
C LYS A 399 23.11 -5.41 24.10
N SER A 400 22.47 -4.79 23.11
CA SER A 400 21.22 -4.04 23.29
C SER A 400 20.09 -4.93 23.83
N CYS A 401 19.96 -6.15 23.31
CA CYS A 401 19.01 -7.14 23.81
C CYS A 401 19.24 -7.49 25.29
N ASN A 402 20.50 -7.61 25.72
CA ASN A 402 20.83 -7.87 27.12
C ASN A 402 20.51 -6.66 28.03
N GLU A 403 20.88 -5.46 27.60
CA GLU A 403 20.60 -4.21 28.34
C GLU A 403 19.08 -3.98 28.50
N LEU A 404 18.31 -4.29 27.46
CA LEU A 404 16.85 -4.18 27.46
C LEU A 404 16.14 -5.36 28.15
N SER A 405 16.88 -6.35 28.67
CA SER A 405 16.35 -7.58 29.27
C SER A 405 15.44 -8.38 28.33
N MET A 406 15.79 -8.41 27.03
CA MET A 406 15.12 -9.14 25.96
C MET A 406 16.13 -10.03 25.20
N PRO A 407 16.73 -11.05 25.85
CA PRO A 407 17.82 -11.82 25.27
C PRO A 407 17.36 -12.59 24.03
N LEU A 408 18.26 -12.70 23.04
CA LEU A 408 18.05 -13.50 21.84
C LEU A 408 17.86 -14.99 22.20
N ASN A 409 17.17 -15.72 21.32
CA ASN A 409 16.91 -17.15 21.52
C ASN A 409 18.20 -17.99 21.37
N GLU A 410 18.18 -19.25 21.83
CA GLU A 410 19.36 -20.13 21.82
C GLU A 410 19.93 -20.30 20.40
N THR A 411 19.07 -20.47 19.38
CA THR A 411 19.48 -20.60 17.99
C THR A 411 20.23 -19.36 17.46
N GLN A 412 19.76 -18.15 17.78
CA GLN A 412 20.43 -16.90 17.41
C GLN A 412 21.75 -16.72 18.15
N ASN A 413 21.84 -17.15 19.41
CA ASN A 413 23.10 -17.15 20.15
C ASN A 413 24.11 -18.13 19.52
N GLU A 414 23.67 -19.32 19.09
CA GLU A 414 24.51 -20.27 18.33
C GLU A 414 24.97 -19.69 16.99
N GLN A 415 24.09 -19.01 16.26
CA GLN A 415 24.42 -18.31 15.01
C GLN A 415 25.47 -17.22 15.24
N PHE A 416 25.32 -16.43 16.31
CA PHE A 416 26.31 -15.42 16.69
C PHE A 416 27.68 -16.04 17.01
N LEU A 417 27.69 -17.12 17.79
CA LEU A 417 28.91 -17.86 18.12
C LEU A 417 29.60 -18.42 16.88
N TYR A 418 28.84 -19.00 15.95
CA TYR A 418 29.39 -19.50 14.70
C TYR A 418 30.00 -18.38 13.87
N LEU A 419 29.35 -17.22 13.77
CA LEU A 419 29.91 -16.06 13.07
C LEU A 419 31.19 -15.53 13.74
N PHE A 420 31.22 -15.53 15.08
CA PHE A 420 32.39 -15.10 15.86
C PHE A 420 33.59 -16.04 15.70
N LEU A 421 33.35 -17.36 15.68
CA LEU A 421 34.42 -18.36 15.63
C LEU A 421 35.02 -18.55 14.22
N ASN A 422 34.29 -18.19 13.17
CA ASN A 422 34.73 -18.34 11.77
C ASN A 422 35.23 -17.03 11.14
N GLN A 423 35.80 -16.13 11.95
CA GLN A 423 36.53 -14.97 11.43
C GLN A 423 37.90 -15.42 10.90
N GLU A 424 37.98 -15.70 9.59
CA GLU A 424 39.25 -15.73 8.85
C GLU A 424 39.59 -14.34 8.30
#